data_AF-A0A7R6WSN1-F1
#
_entry.id   AF-A0A7R6WSN1-F1
#
_cell.length_a   1.000
_cell.length_b   1.000
_cell.length_c   1.000
_cell.angle_alpha   90.00
_cell.angle_beta   90.00
_cell.angle_gamma   90.00
#
_symmetry.space_group_name_H-M   'P 1'
#
loop_
_entity.id
_entity.type
_entity.pdbx_description
1 polymer ?
#
loop_
_entity_poly.entity_id
_entity_poly.type
_entity_poly.pdbx_seq_one_letter_code
_entity_poly.pdbx_strand_id
1 'polypeptide(L)' 'MNESDITPIGAVINGAHPSRRSDDEITQFDGTGVGLQDLALTAVAVDKAHQRGLGIEIDF' A
#
# COMPACT_ATOMS: atom_id res chain seq x y z
N MET A 1 20.47 6.34 -11.85
CA MET A 1 19.53 5.66 -10.96
C MET A 1 19.43 4.25 -11.46
N ASN A 2 19.86 3.31 -10.65
CA ASN A 2 19.85 1.89 -10.94
C ASN A 2 18.75 1.25 -10.11
N GLU A 3 18.30 0.04 -10.49
CA GLU A 3 17.25 -0.66 -9.76
C GLU A 3 17.58 -0.85 -8.27
N SER A 4 18.86 -1.05 -7.94
CA SER A 4 19.38 -1.13 -6.57
C SER A 4 19.24 0.15 -5.74
N ASP A 5 18.99 1.30 -6.37
CA ASP A 5 18.83 2.58 -5.67
C ASP A 5 17.38 2.76 -5.15
N ILE A 6 16.45 1.91 -5.59
CA ILE A 6 15.04 1.95 -5.18
C ILE A 6 14.80 0.89 -4.12
N THR A 7 14.35 1.33 -2.94
CA THR A 7 13.91 0.42 -1.89
C THR A 7 12.40 0.17 -2.01
N PRO A 8 11.94 -1.09 -2.15
CA PRO A 8 10.51 -1.40 -2.10
C PRO A 8 9.94 -0.98 -0.74
N ILE A 9 8.82 -0.25 -0.73
CA ILE A 9 8.21 0.22 0.52
C ILE A 9 7.85 -0.92 1.49
N GLY A 10 7.53 -2.11 0.96
CA GLY A 10 7.29 -3.31 1.75
C GLY A 10 8.49 -3.75 2.60
N ALA A 11 9.72 -3.53 2.14
CA ALA A 11 10.92 -3.86 2.91
C ALA A 11 11.06 -2.94 4.14
N VAL A 12 10.67 -1.67 4.03
CA VAL A 12 10.63 -0.72 5.15
C VAL A 12 9.50 -1.07 6.12
N ILE A 13 8.29 -1.32 5.60
CA ILE A 13 7.12 -1.69 6.41
C ILE A 13 7.38 -2.96 7.23
N ASN A 14 8.03 -3.96 6.63
CA ASN A 14 8.34 -5.23 7.28
C ASN A 14 9.63 -5.18 8.13
N GLY A 15 10.32 -4.04 8.21
CA GLY A 15 11.56 -3.87 8.97
C GLY A 15 12.80 -4.55 8.36
N ALA A 16 12.70 -5.07 7.14
CA ALA A 16 13.82 -5.67 6.40
C ALA A 16 14.80 -4.61 5.85
N HIS A 17 14.37 -3.36 5.76
CA HIS A 17 15.20 -2.21 5.44
C HIS A 17 14.95 -1.08 6.44
N PRO A 18 15.98 -0.36 6.93
CA PRO A 18 15.77 0.78 7.81
C PRO A 18 14.93 1.87 7.12
N SER A 19 14.10 2.57 7.90
CA SER A 19 13.37 3.76 7.45
C SER A 19 14.32 4.96 7.31
N ARG A 20 13.81 6.18 7.49
CA ARG A 20 14.64 7.38 7.72
C ARG A 20 15.64 7.13 8.85
N ARG A 21 16.90 7.53 8.64
CA ARG A 21 18.07 7.26 9.51
C ARG A 21 18.57 8.49 10.26
N SER A 22 18.22 9.69 9.82
CA SER A 22 18.57 10.95 10.49
C SER A 22 17.57 12.06 10.17
N ASP A 23 17.56 13.11 10.99
CA ASP A 23 16.69 14.28 10.81
C ASP A 23 17.02 15.05 9.53
N ASP A 24 18.30 15.08 9.13
CA ASP A 24 18.76 15.78 7.91
C ASP A 24 18.56 14.96 6.62
N GLU A 25 18.17 13.69 6.70
CA GLU A 25 17.99 12.85 5.52
C GLU A 25 16.74 13.29 4.75
N ILE A 26 16.78 13.36 3.42
CA ILE A 26 15.61 13.60 2.58
C ILE A 26 15.16 12.27 1.99
N THR A 27 13.88 11.93 2.16
CA THR A 27 13.29 10.69 1.63
C THR A 27 12.30 11.00 0.52
N GLN A 28 12.36 10.27 -0.58
CA GLN A 28 11.39 10.36 -1.67
C GLN A 28 10.57 9.08 -1.73
N PHE A 29 9.25 9.23 -1.78
CA PHE A 29 8.32 8.14 -2.05
C PHE A 29 7.76 8.32 -3.46
N ASP A 30 8.10 7.40 -4.35
CA ASP A 30 7.45 7.28 -5.66
C ASP A 30 6.27 6.30 -5.54
N GLY A 31 5.09 6.88 -5.37
CA GLY A 31 3.82 6.17 -5.20
C GLY A 31 3.01 6.12 -6.49
N THR A 32 3.60 5.68 -7.60
CA THR A 32 2.93 5.56 -8.91
C THR A 32 1.70 4.63 -8.92
N GLY A 33 1.44 3.93 -7.80
CA GLY A 33 0.28 3.08 -7.58
C GLY A 33 0.47 1.66 -8.12
N VAL A 34 -0.04 0.66 -7.41
CA VAL A 34 -0.07 -0.74 -7.89
C VAL A 34 -1.48 -1.31 -7.73
N GLY A 35 -1.97 -2.04 -8.73
CA GLY A 35 -3.33 -2.61 -8.67
C GLY A 35 -3.58 -3.53 -7.47
N LEU A 36 -2.51 -4.10 -6.87
CA LEU A 36 -2.60 -4.84 -5.62
C LEU A 36 -3.12 -3.98 -4.46
N GLN A 37 -2.77 -2.69 -4.41
CA GLN A 37 -3.27 -1.75 -3.39
C GLN A 37 -4.77 -1.53 -3.56
N ASP A 38 -5.26 -1.44 -4.79
CA ASP A 38 -6.69 -1.29 -5.07
C ASP A 38 -7.48 -2.54 -4.66
N LEU A 39 -6.93 -3.73 -4.91
CA LEU A 39 -7.53 -4.99 -4.45
C LEU A 39 -7.58 -5.08 -2.92
N ALA A 40 -6.48 -4.74 -2.25
CA ALA A 40 -6.42 -4.73 -0.78
C ALA A 40 -7.42 -3.73 -0.18
N LEU A 41 -7.51 -2.53 -0.75
CA LEU A 41 -8.49 -1.52 -0.37
C LEU A 41 -9.92 -2.03 -0.58
N THR A 42 -10.20 -2.62 -1.74
CA THR A 42 -11.54 -3.11 -2.10
C THR A 42 -12.00 -4.21 -1.14
N ALA A 43 -11.13 -5.16 -0.80
CA ALA A 43 -11.45 -6.21 0.17
C ALA A 43 -11.89 -5.62 1.54
N VAL A 44 -11.16 -4.63 2.04
CA VAL A 44 -11.50 -3.95 3.30
C VAL A 44 -12.81 -3.14 3.18
N ALA A 45 -13.03 -2.48 2.04
CA ALA A 45 -14.24 -1.69 1.83
C ALA A 45 -15.49 -2.57 1.74
N VAL A 46 -15.41 -3.70 1.01
CA VAL A 46 -16.50 -4.68 0.87
C VAL A 46 -16.83 -5.32 2.21
N ASP A 47 -15.83 -5.76 2.98
CA ASP A 47 -16.05 -6.32 4.33
C ASP A 47 -16.79 -5.33 5.25
N LYS A 48 -16.37 -4.05 5.25
CA LYS A 48 -17.05 -3.00 6.02
C LYS A 48 -18.46 -2.71 5.53
N ALA A 49 -18.72 -2.78 4.22
CA ALA A 49 -20.05 -2.60 3.66
C ALA A 49 -20.98 -3.72 4.14
N HIS A 50 -20.54 -4.97 4.07
CA HIS A 50 -21.31 -6.12 4.57
C HIS A 50 -21.63 -6.00 6.06
N GLN A 51 -20.65 -5.65 6.91
CA GLN A 51 -20.86 -5.46 8.35
C GLN A 51 -21.90 -4.37 8.68
N ARG A 52 -22.13 -3.43 7.76
CA ARG A 52 -23.08 -2.32 7.93
C ARG A 52 -24.40 -2.53 7.19
N GLY A 53 -24.59 -3.68 6.53
CA GLY A 53 -25.75 -3.92 5.68
C GLY A 53 -25.85 -2.98 4.48
N LEU A 54 -24.70 -2.57 3.94
CA LEU A 54 -24.59 -1.69 2.77
C LEU A 54 -24.15 -2.49 1.54
N GLY A 55 -24.57 -2.05 0.35
CA GLY A 55 -24.27 -2.69 -0.93
C GLY A 55 -25.45 -3.46 -1.51
N ILE A 56 -25.32 -3.90 -2.76
CA ILE A 56 -26.27 -4.76 -3.47
C ILE A 56 -25.49 -5.86 -4.18
N GLU A 57 -26.08 -7.05 -4.24
CA GLU A 57 -25.56 -8.17 -5.05
C GLU A 57 -26.19 -8.12 -6.43
N ILE A 58 -25.39 -8.34 -7.47
CA ILE A 58 -25.84 -8.33 -8.87
C ILE A 58 -25.38 -9.64 -9.52
N ASP A 59 -26.33 -10.40 -10.05
CA ASP A 59 -26.05 -11.60 -10.83
C ASP A 59 -25.58 -11.24 -12.25
N PHE A 60 -24.59 -11.97 -12.77
CA PHE A 60 -24.00 -11.78 -14.10
C PHE A 60 -24.38 -12.88 -15.09
#